data_AF-A0A1Z8JS56-F1
#
_entry.id   AF-A0A1Z8JS56-F1
#
_cell.length_a   1.000
_cell.length_b   1.000
_cell.length_c   1.000
_cell.angle_alpha   90.00
_cell.angle_beta   90.00
_cell.angle_gamma   90.00
#
_symmetry.space_group_name_H-M   'P 1'
#
loop_
_entity.id
_entity.type
_entity.pdbx_description
1 polymer ?
#
loop_
_entity_poly.entity_id
_entity_poly.type
_entity_poly.pdbx_seq_one_letter_code
_entity_poly.pdbx_strand_id
1 'polypeptide(L)'
;MKKGSPYKSLADLPAGSIVGTSSVRRSAQINRNFPNLVFKSVRGNIQTRVQKLDAEDSEYACIILAAAGLIRCDMKDRITKYLNEDEMYHAVGQGAIGVEIRKDNEKMRLLCSVIGDRKTTWKCLAERSLLRTLEGGCSVPVGVWTTVSSYNVLKLKAIVLSVDGSESVEDFVEKQLTCEKDAFDAGIELADKLIAKGAKKILDEINFSKIKEVKEMGLSNPQ
;
A
#
# COMPACT_ATOMS: atom_id res chain seq x y z
N MET A 1 -4.75 13.89 -10.03
CA MET A 1 -5.84 14.90 -9.94
C MET A 1 -6.71 14.83 -11.19
N LYS A 2 -7.95 15.35 -11.14
CA LYS A 2 -8.82 15.53 -12.31
C LYS A 2 -8.12 16.35 -13.40
N LYS A 3 -8.32 16.01 -14.68
CA LYS A 3 -7.74 16.78 -15.80
C LYS A 3 -8.15 18.27 -15.68
N GLY A 4 -7.17 19.17 -15.82
CA GLY A 4 -7.40 20.62 -15.67
C GLY A 4 -7.45 21.12 -14.21
N SER A 5 -7.32 20.26 -13.21
CA SER A 5 -7.27 20.67 -11.80
C SER A 5 -6.11 21.65 -11.54
N PRO A 6 -6.34 22.76 -10.80
CA PRO A 6 -5.28 23.67 -10.38
C PRO A 6 -4.38 23.04 -9.29
N TYR A 7 -4.91 22.09 -8.53
CA TYR A 7 -4.22 21.38 -7.45
C TYR A 7 -3.25 20.31 -7.97
N LYS A 8 -2.15 20.04 -7.25
CA LYS A 8 -1.13 19.04 -7.61
C LYS A 8 -0.90 18.00 -6.53
N SER A 9 -1.20 18.31 -5.27
CA SER A 9 -0.99 17.46 -4.10
C SER A 9 -2.27 17.29 -3.27
N LEU A 10 -2.31 16.27 -2.40
CA LEU A 10 -3.42 16.09 -1.46
C LEU A 10 -3.55 17.26 -0.47
N ALA A 11 -2.42 17.86 -0.08
CA ALA A 11 -2.40 19.02 0.81
C ALA A 11 -3.00 20.28 0.17
N ASP A 12 -3.04 20.36 -1.16
CA ASP A 12 -3.60 21.51 -1.86
C ASP A 12 -5.13 21.44 -1.97
N LEU A 13 -5.72 20.26 -1.74
CA LEU A 13 -7.15 20.04 -1.94
C LEU A 13 -7.97 20.75 -0.84
N PRO A 14 -9.03 21.50 -1.20
CA PRO A 14 -9.94 22.08 -0.23
C PRO A 14 -10.58 21.04 0.68
N ALA A 15 -10.92 21.44 1.91
CA ALA A 15 -11.72 20.61 2.80
C ALA A 15 -13.02 20.15 2.12
N GLY A 16 -13.42 18.90 2.37
CA GLY A 16 -14.57 18.27 1.72
C GLY A 16 -14.29 17.68 0.33
N SER A 17 -13.10 17.89 -0.24
CA SER A 17 -12.73 17.31 -1.54
C SER A 17 -12.78 15.78 -1.52
N ILE A 18 -13.37 15.19 -2.56
CA ILE A 18 -13.54 13.74 -2.65
C ILE A 18 -12.32 13.07 -3.30
N VAL A 19 -11.71 12.15 -2.57
CA VAL A 19 -10.59 11.30 -2.99
C VAL A 19 -11.09 9.88 -3.30
N GLY A 20 -10.92 9.45 -4.54
CA GLY A 20 -11.36 8.14 -5.02
C GLY A 20 -10.36 7.01 -4.70
N THR A 21 -10.76 6.06 -3.87
CA THR A 21 -10.03 4.81 -3.64
C THR A 21 -10.94 3.74 -3.03
N SER A 22 -10.82 2.48 -3.47
CA SER A 22 -11.49 1.33 -2.85
C SER A 22 -10.56 0.53 -1.92
N SER A 23 -9.35 1.02 -1.66
CA SER A 23 -8.39 0.36 -0.77
C SER A 23 -8.50 0.92 0.63
N VAL A 24 -8.90 0.06 1.58
CA VAL A 24 -8.98 0.40 3.02
C VAL A 24 -7.63 0.90 3.55
N ARG A 25 -6.53 0.24 3.17
CA ARG A 25 -5.17 0.69 3.50
C ARG A 25 -4.89 2.13 3.05
N ARG A 26 -5.32 2.53 1.85
CA ARG A 26 -5.10 3.88 1.33
C ARG A 26 -5.99 4.87 2.04
N SER A 27 -7.28 4.57 2.17
CA SER A 27 -8.24 5.46 2.80
C SER A 27 -7.91 5.70 4.26
N ALA A 28 -7.54 4.66 5.03
CA ALA A 28 -7.16 4.80 6.44
C ALA A 28 -5.93 5.71 6.64
N GLN A 29 -4.85 5.50 5.86
CA GLN A 29 -3.65 6.33 5.97
C GLN A 29 -3.88 7.78 5.53
N ILE A 30 -4.63 7.98 4.45
CA ILE A 30 -4.91 9.34 3.98
C ILE A 30 -5.90 10.03 4.92
N ASN A 31 -6.88 9.32 5.50
CA ASN A 31 -7.80 9.90 6.48
C ASN A 31 -7.06 10.36 7.74
N ARG A 32 -6.09 9.57 8.22
CA ARG A 32 -5.18 9.97 9.31
C ARG A 32 -4.37 11.21 8.96
N ASN A 33 -3.79 11.27 7.76
CA ASN A 33 -2.84 12.33 7.38
C ASN A 33 -3.51 13.59 6.80
N PHE A 34 -4.75 13.47 6.29
CA PHE A 34 -5.53 14.51 5.64
C PHE A 34 -7.02 14.43 6.07
N PRO A 35 -7.33 14.67 7.36
CA PRO A 35 -8.64 14.41 7.95
C PRO A 35 -9.79 15.26 7.38
N ASN A 36 -9.46 16.34 6.66
CA ASN A 36 -10.44 17.22 6.03
C ASN A 36 -10.91 16.73 4.64
N LEU A 37 -10.36 15.62 4.13
CA LEU A 37 -10.74 15.05 2.83
C LEU A 37 -11.82 13.98 2.99
N VAL A 38 -12.66 13.81 1.97
CA VAL A 38 -13.74 12.81 1.95
C VAL A 38 -13.34 11.66 1.04
N PHE A 39 -13.63 10.42 1.42
CA PHE A 39 -13.27 9.24 0.62
C PHE A 39 -14.48 8.55 0.04
N LYS A 40 -14.44 8.31 -1.27
CA LYS A 40 -15.44 7.50 -1.97
C LYS A 40 -14.79 6.40 -2.78
N SER A 41 -15.51 5.29 -2.93
CA SER A 41 -14.99 4.12 -3.64
C SER A 41 -15.00 4.34 -5.15
N VAL A 42 -13.85 4.13 -5.80
CA VAL A 42 -13.73 4.15 -7.27
C VAL A 42 -13.28 2.79 -7.79
N ARG A 43 -14.21 2.06 -8.42
CA ARG A 43 -13.98 0.71 -8.96
C ARG A 43 -13.87 0.69 -10.49
N GLY A 44 -13.26 -0.37 -11.00
CA GLY A 44 -12.93 -0.58 -12.41
C GLY A 44 -11.46 -0.92 -12.60
N ASN A 45 -11.04 -1.16 -13.85
CA ASN A 45 -9.62 -1.17 -14.20
C ASN A 45 -9.04 0.26 -14.16
N ILE A 46 -7.74 0.41 -14.43
CA ILE A 46 -7.05 1.72 -14.35
C ILE A 46 -7.72 2.74 -15.28
N GLN A 47 -7.95 2.35 -16.53
CA GLN A 47 -8.51 3.20 -17.58
C GLN A 47 -9.92 3.69 -17.20
N THR A 48 -10.81 2.79 -16.77
CA THR A 48 -12.17 3.14 -16.35
C THR A 48 -12.17 4.07 -15.13
N ARG A 49 -11.26 3.86 -14.16
CA ARG A 49 -11.17 4.76 -13.00
C ARG A 49 -10.69 6.17 -13.40
N VAL A 50 -9.74 6.25 -14.32
CA VAL A 50 -9.26 7.52 -14.86
C VAL A 50 -10.35 8.22 -15.68
N GLN A 51 -11.12 7.49 -16.49
CA GLN A 51 -12.30 8.03 -17.18
C GLN A 51 -13.34 8.57 -16.20
N LYS A 52 -13.65 7.83 -15.13
CA LYS A 52 -14.56 8.30 -14.06
C LYS A 52 -14.06 9.56 -13.38
N LEU A 53 -12.76 9.70 -13.19
CA LEU A 53 -12.16 10.92 -12.63
C LEU A 53 -12.37 12.12 -13.56
N ASP A 54 -12.17 11.93 -14.87
CA ASP A 54 -12.20 13.01 -15.85
C ASP A 54 -13.59 13.32 -16.40
N ALA A 55 -14.61 12.50 -16.09
CA ALA A 55 -15.99 12.74 -16.48
C ALA A 55 -16.46 14.13 -16.01
N GLU A 56 -17.33 14.78 -16.79
CA GLU A 56 -17.82 16.12 -16.47
C GLU A 56 -18.56 16.15 -15.14
N ASP A 57 -19.41 15.14 -14.90
CA ASP A 57 -20.16 14.87 -13.68
C ASP A 57 -19.35 14.16 -12.57
N SER A 58 -18.04 13.98 -12.76
CA SER A 58 -17.17 13.36 -11.77
C SER A 58 -17.20 14.14 -10.46
N GLU A 59 -17.61 13.43 -9.40
CA GLU A 59 -17.53 13.89 -8.02
C GLU A 59 -16.09 13.87 -7.47
N TYR A 60 -15.15 13.19 -8.13
CA TYR A 60 -13.79 13.00 -7.62
C TYR A 60 -12.90 14.20 -7.95
N ALA A 61 -12.30 14.82 -6.92
CA ALA A 61 -11.22 15.78 -7.11
C ALA A 61 -9.92 15.06 -7.53
N CYS A 62 -9.68 13.87 -6.98
CA CYS A 62 -8.57 13.01 -7.35
C CYS A 62 -8.86 11.53 -7.10
N ILE A 63 -8.00 10.64 -7.62
CA ILE A 63 -8.00 9.21 -7.30
C ILE A 63 -6.59 8.77 -6.93
N ILE A 64 -6.49 7.71 -6.11
CA ILE A 64 -5.20 7.13 -5.71
C ILE A 64 -4.98 5.80 -6.41
N LEU A 65 -3.89 5.71 -7.17
CA LEU A 65 -3.48 4.52 -7.92
C LEU A 65 -2.02 4.17 -7.62
N ALA A 66 -1.64 2.92 -7.90
CA ALA A 66 -0.24 2.53 -7.84
C ALA A 66 0.49 3.11 -9.07
N ALA A 67 1.59 3.83 -8.85
CA ALA A 67 2.37 4.43 -9.94
C ALA A 67 2.86 3.39 -10.96
N ALA A 68 3.31 2.21 -10.48
CA ALA A 68 3.73 1.11 -11.35
C ALA A 68 2.64 0.67 -12.33
N GLY A 69 1.37 0.72 -11.93
CA GLY A 69 0.24 0.39 -12.81
C GLY A 69 0.04 1.44 -13.91
N LEU A 70 0.13 2.72 -13.56
CA LEU A 70 0.04 3.81 -14.55
C LEU A 70 1.21 3.78 -15.54
N ILE A 71 2.44 3.56 -15.05
CA ILE A 71 3.64 3.49 -15.88
C ILE A 71 3.56 2.33 -16.87
N ARG A 72 3.14 1.13 -16.42
CA ARG A 72 3.01 -0.06 -17.29
C ARG A 72 1.88 0.04 -18.31
N CYS A 73 0.95 0.97 -18.14
CA CYS A 73 -0.13 1.24 -19.06
C CYS A 73 0.11 2.50 -19.91
N ASP A 74 1.34 3.02 -19.94
CA ASP A 74 1.72 4.24 -20.68
C ASP A 74 0.93 5.50 -20.28
N MET A 75 0.46 5.56 -19.02
CA MET A 75 -0.29 6.68 -18.45
C MET A 75 0.54 7.46 -17.42
N LYS A 76 1.86 7.56 -17.63
CA LYS A 76 2.78 8.22 -16.68
C LYS A 76 2.48 9.73 -16.55
N ASP A 77 2.03 10.36 -17.62
CA ASP A 77 1.57 11.76 -17.68
C ASP A 77 0.41 12.05 -16.72
N ARG A 78 -0.36 11.03 -16.33
CA ARG A 78 -1.47 11.15 -15.37
C ARG A 78 -1.01 11.23 -13.92
N ILE A 79 0.25 10.94 -13.63
CA ILE A 79 0.80 11.02 -12.27
C ILE A 79 1.08 12.48 -11.94
N THR A 80 0.21 13.07 -11.11
CA THR A 80 0.41 14.45 -10.64
C THR A 80 1.39 14.54 -9.48
N LYS A 81 1.45 13.50 -8.64
CA LYS A 81 2.35 13.41 -7.48
C LYS A 81 2.60 11.95 -7.11
N TYR A 82 3.84 11.62 -6.78
CA TYR A 82 4.17 10.39 -6.06
C TYR A 82 4.02 10.66 -4.56
N LEU A 83 3.35 9.76 -3.85
CA LEU A 83 3.21 9.86 -2.40
C LEU A 83 4.46 9.29 -1.73
N ASN A 84 5.07 10.07 -0.84
CA ASN A 84 6.28 9.69 -0.12
C ASN A 84 5.97 8.88 1.15
N GLU A 85 7.01 8.54 1.91
CA GLU A 85 6.87 7.76 3.15
C GLU A 85 6.04 8.49 4.21
N ASP A 86 6.11 9.82 4.30
CA ASP A 86 5.33 10.59 5.27
C ASP A 86 3.84 10.67 4.91
N GLU A 87 3.51 10.51 3.62
CA GLU A 87 2.14 10.62 3.13
C GLU A 87 1.40 9.28 3.15
N MET A 88 2.01 8.20 2.65
CA MET A 88 1.33 6.90 2.57
C MET A 88 2.29 5.73 2.27
N TYR A 89 2.32 4.74 3.17
CA TYR A 89 3.00 3.46 2.93
C TYR A 89 2.27 2.61 1.91
N HIS A 90 3.03 1.88 1.09
CA HIS A 90 2.50 1.05 0.01
C HIS A 90 1.99 -0.31 0.50
N ALA A 91 1.30 -1.04 -0.37
CA ALA A 91 0.96 -2.43 -0.08
C ALA A 91 2.22 -3.31 -0.18
N VAL A 92 2.20 -4.44 0.52
CA VAL A 92 3.23 -5.49 0.43
C VAL A 92 3.41 -5.94 -1.02
N GLY A 93 4.65 -5.91 -1.51
CA GLY A 93 5.05 -6.28 -2.87
C GLY A 93 4.60 -5.29 -3.95
N GLN A 94 4.09 -4.10 -3.61
CA GLN A 94 3.54 -3.18 -4.61
C GLN A 94 4.60 -2.77 -5.63
N GLY A 95 4.33 -3.05 -6.90
CA GLY A 95 5.22 -2.74 -8.02
C GLY A 95 6.16 -3.87 -8.42
N ALA A 96 6.35 -4.89 -7.60
CA ALA A 96 7.05 -6.11 -8.00
C ALA A 96 6.17 -7.00 -8.90
N ILE A 97 6.79 -7.85 -9.72
CA ILE A 97 6.13 -8.94 -10.45
C ILE A 97 6.71 -10.24 -9.91
N GLY A 98 5.85 -11.15 -9.46
CA GLY A 98 6.23 -12.50 -9.07
C GLY A 98 5.93 -13.48 -10.21
N VAL A 99 6.83 -14.45 -10.42
CA VAL A 99 6.61 -15.57 -11.33
C VAL A 99 6.41 -16.82 -10.49
N GLU A 100 5.26 -17.48 -10.66
CA GLU A 100 4.95 -18.73 -9.97
C GLU A 100 5.34 -19.91 -10.85
N ILE A 101 6.07 -20.87 -10.26
CA ILE A 101 6.53 -22.08 -10.92
C ILE A 101 6.25 -23.29 -10.02
N ARG A 102 6.24 -24.49 -10.61
CA ARG A 102 6.17 -25.73 -9.81
C ARG A 102 7.43 -25.88 -8.94
N LYS A 103 7.24 -26.31 -7.69
CA LYS A 103 8.28 -26.40 -6.66
C LYS A 103 9.46 -27.31 -7.05
N ASP A 104 9.20 -28.36 -7.83
CA ASP A 104 10.15 -29.38 -8.27
C ASP A 104 10.75 -29.11 -9.66
N ASN A 105 10.44 -27.97 -10.29
CA ASN A 105 10.92 -27.64 -11.63
C ASN A 105 12.23 -26.84 -11.59
N GLU A 106 13.33 -27.56 -11.42
CA GLU A 106 14.69 -27.00 -11.34
C GLU A 106 15.08 -26.17 -12.57
N LYS A 107 14.66 -26.60 -13.77
CA LYS A 107 14.89 -25.84 -15.00
C LYS A 107 14.25 -24.46 -14.93
N MET A 108 13.00 -24.37 -14.47
CA MET A 108 12.32 -23.08 -14.32
C MET A 108 12.90 -22.24 -13.19
N ARG A 109 13.35 -22.87 -12.09
CA ARG A 109 14.06 -22.18 -11.00
C ARG A 109 15.31 -21.47 -11.52
N LEU A 110 16.12 -22.16 -12.32
CA LEU A 110 17.31 -21.57 -12.94
C LEU A 110 16.95 -20.39 -13.85
N LEU A 111 15.95 -20.55 -14.72
CA LEU A 111 15.53 -19.47 -15.63
C LEU A 111 15.00 -18.25 -14.86
N CYS A 112 14.20 -18.45 -13.81
CA CYS A 112 13.70 -17.36 -12.98
C CYS A 112 14.83 -16.63 -12.25
N SER A 113 15.89 -17.34 -11.86
CA SER A 113 17.03 -16.72 -11.17
C SER A 113 17.81 -15.72 -12.04
N VAL A 114 17.77 -15.88 -13.36
CA VAL A 114 18.44 -15.00 -14.33
C VAL A 114 17.69 -13.67 -14.50
N ILE A 115 16.36 -13.70 -14.46
CA ILE A 115 15.52 -12.50 -14.64
C ILE A 115 15.16 -11.80 -13.33
N GLY A 116 15.38 -12.47 -12.19
CA GLY A 116 15.06 -11.96 -10.88
C GLY A 116 16.00 -10.85 -10.42
N ASP A 117 15.45 -9.84 -9.76
CA ASP A 117 16.25 -8.84 -9.04
C ASP A 117 16.40 -9.24 -7.56
N ARG A 118 17.64 -9.40 -7.11
CA ARG A 118 17.95 -9.85 -5.74
C ARG A 118 17.47 -8.87 -4.68
N LYS A 119 17.64 -7.56 -4.90
CA LYS A 119 17.22 -6.55 -3.91
C LYS A 119 15.71 -6.48 -3.78
N THR A 120 14.98 -6.58 -4.89
CA THR A 120 13.52 -6.66 -4.91
C THR A 120 13.03 -7.94 -4.26
N THR A 121 13.71 -9.06 -4.46
CA THR A 121 13.42 -10.33 -3.78
C THR A 121 13.53 -10.19 -2.26
N TRP A 122 14.63 -9.61 -1.76
CA TRP A 122 14.80 -9.36 -0.32
C TRP A 122 13.73 -8.44 0.26
N LYS A 123 13.43 -7.31 -0.39
CA LYS A 123 12.34 -6.41 0.04
C LYS A 123 11.01 -7.15 0.12
N CYS A 124 10.63 -7.86 -0.95
CA CYS A 124 9.37 -8.59 -0.99
C CYS A 124 9.31 -9.70 0.07
N LEU A 125 10.43 -10.38 0.35
CA LEU A 125 10.49 -11.43 1.36
C LEU A 125 10.28 -10.86 2.77
N ALA A 126 10.91 -9.74 3.09
CA ALA A 126 10.73 -9.04 4.36
C ALA A 126 9.28 -8.53 4.54
N GLU A 127 8.71 -7.91 3.50
CA GLU A 127 7.33 -7.41 3.55
C GLU A 127 6.30 -8.55 3.67
N ARG A 128 6.52 -9.67 2.97
CA ARG A 128 5.61 -10.83 3.00
C ARG A 128 5.70 -11.62 4.30
N SER A 129 6.89 -11.76 4.88
CA SER A 129 7.08 -12.40 6.18
C SER A 129 6.41 -11.58 7.29
N LEU A 130 6.61 -10.26 7.30
CA LEU A 130 5.87 -9.33 8.17
C LEU A 130 4.35 -9.55 8.09
N LEU A 131 3.78 -9.49 6.89
CA LEU A 131 2.33 -9.62 6.72
C LEU A 131 1.82 -11.01 7.14
N ARG A 132 2.59 -12.06 6.86
CA ARG A 132 2.26 -13.42 7.27
C ARG A 132 2.26 -13.57 8.80
N THR A 133 3.25 -13.00 9.48
CA THR A 133 3.36 -13.08 10.95
C THR A 133 2.29 -12.26 11.66
N LEU A 134 1.85 -11.15 11.06
CA LEU A 134 0.67 -10.41 11.53
C LEU A 134 -0.66 -11.13 11.26
N GLU A 135 -0.64 -12.33 10.65
CA GLU A 135 -1.82 -13.07 10.19
C GLU A 135 -2.74 -12.23 9.26
N GLY A 136 -2.14 -11.24 8.59
CA GLY A 136 -2.87 -10.27 7.77
C GLY A 136 -3.19 -10.80 6.38
N GLY A 137 -4.45 -10.70 5.96
CA GLY A 137 -4.87 -10.92 4.58
C GLY A 137 -4.82 -9.65 3.72
N CYS A 138 -5.08 -9.78 2.40
CA CYS A 138 -5.10 -8.65 1.44
C CYS A 138 -6.10 -7.52 1.78
N SER A 139 -7.04 -7.76 2.69
CA SER A 139 -8.07 -6.79 3.07
C SER A 139 -7.72 -5.98 4.32
N VAL A 140 -6.61 -6.30 4.99
CA VAL A 140 -6.17 -5.65 6.21
C VAL A 140 -5.43 -4.34 5.87
N PRO A 141 -5.66 -3.23 6.59
CA PRO A 141 -4.96 -1.96 6.40
C PRO A 141 -3.54 -1.99 6.95
N VAL A 142 -2.68 -2.80 6.34
CA VAL A 142 -1.23 -2.82 6.60
C VAL A 142 -0.51 -2.08 5.48
N GLY A 143 0.31 -1.09 5.85
CA GLY A 143 1.21 -0.38 4.93
C GLY A 143 2.66 -0.71 5.23
N VAL A 144 3.50 -0.79 4.20
CA VAL A 144 4.96 -0.97 4.32
C VAL A 144 5.72 0.05 3.48
N TRP A 145 6.95 0.34 3.89
CA TRP A 145 7.94 1.08 3.12
C TRP A 145 9.30 0.39 3.24
N THR A 146 9.91 0.06 2.10
CA THR A 146 11.18 -0.68 2.08
C THR A 146 12.24 -0.09 1.18
N THR A 147 13.47 -0.06 1.69
CA THR A 147 14.66 0.28 0.90
C THR A 147 15.78 -0.72 1.21
N VAL A 148 16.62 -0.97 0.21
CA VAL A 148 17.87 -1.73 0.39
C VAL A 148 19.00 -0.91 -0.21
N SER A 149 19.96 -0.50 0.62
CA SER A 149 21.07 0.35 0.21
C SER A 149 22.06 -0.37 -0.74
N SER A 150 23.08 0.34 -1.21
CA SER A 150 24.23 -0.26 -1.92
C SER A 150 24.99 -1.26 -1.06
N TYR A 151 25.02 -1.05 0.26
CA TYR A 151 25.71 -1.90 1.24
C TYR A 151 24.83 -3.04 1.77
N ASN A 152 23.72 -3.35 1.10
CA ASN A 152 22.76 -4.38 1.50
C ASN A 152 22.15 -4.16 2.89
N VAL A 153 21.97 -2.91 3.31
CA VAL A 153 21.23 -2.58 4.52
C VAL A 153 19.76 -2.41 4.15
N LEU A 154 18.89 -3.28 4.69
CA LEU A 154 17.44 -3.19 4.59
C LEU A 154 16.93 -2.18 5.63
N LYS A 155 16.09 -1.26 5.20
CA LYS A 155 15.19 -0.51 6.09
C LYS A 155 13.76 -0.90 5.74
N LEU A 156 13.05 -1.47 6.70
CA LEU A 156 11.64 -1.84 6.58
C LEU A 156 10.87 -1.08 7.66
N LYS A 157 9.94 -0.23 7.22
CA LYS A 157 8.95 0.43 8.07
C LYS A 157 7.59 -0.18 7.80
N ALA A 158 6.73 -0.23 8.81
CA ALA A 158 5.37 -0.70 8.63
C ALA A 158 4.40 -0.05 9.61
N ILE A 159 3.16 0.07 9.15
CA ILE A 159 2.03 0.62 9.89
C ILE A 159 0.84 -0.33 9.82
N VAL A 160 0.17 -0.50 10.95
CA VAL A 160 -1.13 -1.19 11.06
C VAL A 160 -2.15 -0.16 11.54
N LEU A 161 -3.30 -0.07 10.87
CA LEU A 161 -4.33 0.93 11.18
C LEU A 161 -5.70 0.29 11.46
N SER A 162 -6.59 1.01 12.14
CA SER A 162 -8.03 0.73 12.08
C SER A 162 -8.57 1.03 10.67
N VAL A 163 -9.77 0.55 10.36
CA VAL A 163 -10.41 0.75 9.03
C VAL A 163 -10.55 2.25 8.67
N ASP A 164 -10.83 3.10 9.66
CA ASP A 164 -10.95 4.55 9.51
C ASP A 164 -9.62 5.30 9.75
N GLY A 165 -8.57 4.63 10.21
CA GLY A 165 -7.27 5.23 10.49
C GLY A 165 -7.18 6.01 11.81
N SER A 166 -8.21 5.97 12.65
CA SER A 166 -8.22 6.63 13.97
C SER A 166 -7.24 6.00 14.96
N GLU A 167 -7.04 4.68 14.89
CA GLU A 167 -6.01 3.97 15.63
C GLU A 167 -4.91 3.49 14.67
N SER A 168 -3.66 3.56 15.12
CA SER A 168 -2.54 3.01 14.36
C SER A 168 -1.35 2.67 15.26
N VAL A 169 -0.57 1.70 14.82
CA VAL A 169 0.75 1.40 15.38
C VAL A 169 1.77 1.32 14.27
N GLU A 170 2.95 1.86 14.53
CA GLU A 170 4.04 1.98 13.56
C GLU A 170 5.37 1.64 14.22
N ASP A 171 6.24 0.98 13.45
CA ASP A 171 7.60 0.67 13.84
C ASP A 171 8.49 0.43 12.61
N PHE A 172 9.78 0.24 12.85
CA PHE A 172 10.75 -0.08 11.81
C PHE A 172 11.84 -1.05 12.30
N VAL A 173 12.51 -1.65 11.32
CA VAL A 173 13.73 -2.43 11.51
C VAL A 173 14.76 -2.00 10.47
N GLU A 174 16.02 -1.99 10.88
CA GLU A 174 17.17 -1.86 10.00
C GLU A 174 18.06 -3.08 10.17
N LYS A 175 18.41 -3.77 9.07
CA LYS A 175 19.16 -5.02 9.13
C LYS A 175 20.16 -5.15 7.99
N GLN A 176 21.38 -5.56 8.31
CA GLN A 176 22.37 -5.97 7.32
C GLN A 176 21.94 -7.29 6.68
N LEU A 177 21.85 -7.32 5.36
CA LEU A 177 21.48 -8.51 4.60
C LEU A 177 22.73 -9.20 4.05
N THR A 178 22.84 -10.48 4.34
CA THR A 178 23.82 -11.41 3.75
C THR A 178 23.13 -12.50 2.95
N CYS A 179 21.90 -12.87 3.31
CA CYS A 179 21.10 -13.88 2.65
C CYS A 179 19.58 -13.57 2.71
N GLU A 180 18.78 -14.41 2.05
CA GLU A 180 17.31 -14.30 2.09
C GLU A 180 16.73 -14.48 3.49
N LYS A 181 17.34 -15.33 4.33
CA LYS A 181 16.90 -15.56 5.70
C LYS A 181 16.94 -14.27 6.52
N ASP A 182 17.94 -13.43 6.34
CA ASP A 182 18.05 -12.15 7.06
C ASP A 182 16.84 -11.25 6.79
N ALA A 183 16.42 -11.16 5.52
CA ALA A 183 15.26 -10.39 5.11
C ALA A 183 13.95 -10.98 5.65
N PHE A 184 13.80 -12.30 5.60
CA PHE A 184 12.65 -13.00 6.20
C PHE A 184 12.54 -12.74 7.71
N ASP A 185 13.65 -12.89 8.43
CA ASP A 185 13.71 -12.66 9.87
C ASP A 185 13.43 -11.19 10.23
N ALA A 186 13.84 -10.22 9.40
CA ALA A 186 13.53 -8.80 9.61
C ALA A 186 12.02 -8.53 9.58
N GLY A 187 11.28 -9.20 8.70
CA GLY A 187 9.83 -9.08 8.65
C GLY A 187 9.14 -9.65 9.90
N ILE A 188 9.62 -10.79 10.39
CA ILE A 188 9.15 -11.36 11.67
C ILE A 188 9.43 -10.41 12.83
N GLU A 189 10.68 -9.92 12.95
CA GLU A 189 11.07 -9.00 14.01
C GLU A 189 10.18 -7.75 14.05
N LEU A 190 9.90 -7.16 12.88
CA LEU A 190 9.02 -6.00 12.82
C LEU A 190 7.57 -6.35 13.18
N ALA A 191 7.07 -7.52 12.78
CA ALA A 191 5.74 -7.97 13.17
C ALA A 191 5.62 -8.08 14.69
N ASP A 192 6.60 -8.68 15.35
CA ASP A 192 6.63 -8.85 16.80
C ASP A 192 6.65 -7.51 17.54
N LYS A 193 7.44 -6.53 17.03
CA LYS A 193 7.44 -5.16 17.55
C LYS A 193 6.07 -4.48 17.45
N LEU A 194 5.41 -4.63 16.30
CA LEU A 194 4.07 -4.08 16.08
C LEU A 194 3.02 -4.77 16.99
N ILE A 195 3.09 -6.08 17.14
CA ILE A 195 2.22 -6.85 18.04
C ILE A 195 2.39 -6.38 19.49
N ALA A 196 3.64 -6.22 19.95
CA ALA A 196 3.94 -5.70 21.28
C ALA A 196 3.40 -4.28 21.51
N LYS A 197 3.27 -3.49 20.44
CA LYS A 197 2.66 -2.15 20.45
C LYS A 197 1.13 -2.15 20.34
N GLY A 198 0.49 -3.31 20.20
CA GLY A 198 -0.97 -3.44 20.13
C GLY A 198 -1.55 -3.64 18.74
N ALA A 199 -0.74 -3.95 17.71
CA ALA A 199 -1.24 -4.25 16.36
C ALA A 199 -2.33 -5.33 16.37
N LYS A 200 -2.16 -6.37 17.20
CA LYS A 200 -3.10 -7.48 17.27
C LYS A 200 -4.51 -7.03 17.67
N LYS A 201 -4.61 -6.12 18.64
CA LYS A 201 -5.91 -5.55 19.05
C LYS A 201 -6.60 -4.85 17.88
N ILE A 202 -5.86 -4.01 17.15
CA ILE A 202 -6.39 -3.31 15.97
C ILE A 202 -6.86 -4.31 14.91
N LEU A 203 -6.08 -5.36 14.66
CA LEU A 203 -6.39 -6.39 13.66
C LEU A 203 -7.61 -7.23 14.03
N ASP A 204 -7.73 -7.62 15.31
CA ASP A 204 -8.84 -8.43 15.82
C ASP A 204 -10.17 -7.67 15.78
N GLU A 205 -10.14 -6.34 15.92
CA GLU A 205 -11.32 -5.46 15.85
C GLU A 205 -11.78 -5.19 14.40
N ILE A 206 -11.05 -5.67 13.38
CA ILE A 206 -11.43 -5.49 11.99
C ILE A 206 -12.66 -6.33 11.66
N ASN A 207 -13.81 -5.66 11.60
CA ASN A 207 -15.03 -6.24 11.08
C ASN A 207 -15.01 -6.29 9.53
N PHE A 208 -15.06 -7.50 8.96
CA PHE A 208 -15.11 -7.71 7.52
C PHE A 208 -16.35 -7.09 6.84
N SER A 209 -17.46 -6.86 7.57
CA SER A 209 -18.60 -6.10 7.04
C SER A 209 -18.23 -4.63 6.79
N LYS A 210 -17.56 -3.99 7.76
CA LYS A 210 -17.07 -2.60 7.65
C LYS A 210 -16.06 -2.46 6.51
N ILE A 211 -15.21 -3.46 6.28
CA ILE A 211 -14.32 -3.50 5.10
C ILE A 211 -15.14 -3.50 3.80
N LYS A 212 -16.21 -4.31 3.73
CA LYS A 212 -17.05 -4.43 2.54
C LYS A 212 -17.77 -3.11 2.25
N GLU A 213 -18.33 -2.48 3.28
CA GLU A 213 -18.93 -1.14 3.21
C GLU A 213 -17.93 -0.12 2.68
N VAL A 214 -16.71 -0.04 3.24
CA VAL A 214 -15.69 0.91 2.75
C VAL A 214 -15.30 0.65 1.30
N LYS A 215 -15.21 -0.62 0.90
CA LYS A 215 -14.96 -0.97 -0.50
C LYS A 215 -16.12 -0.59 -1.40
N GLU A 216 -17.37 -0.58 -0.94
CA GLU A 216 -18.57 -0.31 -1.75
C GLU A 216 -18.90 1.18 -1.80
N MET A 217 -18.84 1.86 -0.64
CA MET A 217 -19.35 3.22 -0.45
C MET A 217 -18.25 4.25 -0.16
N GLY A 218 -17.08 3.83 0.34
CA GLY A 218 -16.03 4.72 0.85
C GLY A 218 -16.03 4.82 2.38
N LEU A 219 -15.20 5.69 2.98
CA LEU A 219 -15.25 5.93 4.42
C LEU A 219 -16.38 6.92 4.72
N SER A 220 -17.37 6.50 5.51
CA SER A 220 -18.27 7.43 6.19
C SER A 220 -17.54 7.98 7.41
N ASN A 221 -17.35 9.30 7.50
CA ASN A 221 -16.92 9.90 8.75
C ASN A 221 -18.03 9.69 9.79
N PRO A 222 -17.70 9.29 11.03
CA PRO A 222 -18.63 9.47 12.13
C PRO A 222 -18.98 10.97 12.21
N GLN A 223 -20.27 11.28 12.25
CA GLN A 223 -20.74 12.61 12.65
C GLN A 223 -20.35 12.88 14.10
#